data_AF-A0A817AJ32-F1
#
_entry.id   AF-A0A817AJ32-F1
#
_cell.length_a   1.000
_cell.length_b   1.000
_cell.length_c   1.000
_cell.angle_alpha   90.00
_cell.angle_beta   90.00
_cell.angle_gamma   90.00
#
_symmetry.space_group_name_H-M   'P 1'
#
loop_
_entity.id
_entity.type
_entity.pdbx_description
1 polymer ?
#
loop_
_entity_poly.entity_id
_entity_poly.type
_entity_poly.pdbx_seq_one_letter_code
_entity_poly.pdbx_strand_id
1 'polypeptide(L)'
;MCSHRCFLLLIFFLASHSSVTSRILPKISVTTSTTLDVADSIRKTKDASSFRLNQQEEQSQYPTSSSFSLQLHSRASVRGTEHTDYNSLTLARLHRDSARVKSLTARLYLAINNITKADLKHTMYTTEQEEIEAPLISGTTQGSGEYFTRVGIGSPAREVYMVLDTGSDVNWLQCAPCAECYHQTEPIFEPTTSSSYATLSCDAPQCKALEASECRNATCLYEVSYGDGSFTAGDFATETFTIGSASVDNVAVGCGHSNQGLFVGAAGLLGLGGGLLALPSQLNTTSFSYCLVDRDSDTSSTVEFGSDIPNDAVVAPLLRNHQLDTFYYLGLTGISVGGEMLEIPASSFEMDESGGNDH
;
A
#
# COMPACT_ATOMS: atom_id res chain seq x y z
N MET A 1 -34.65 61.34 -41.26
CA MET A 1 -33.73 61.18 -42.41
C MET A 1 -33.42 59.68 -42.50
N CYS A 2 -34.17 58.92 -43.32
CA CYS A 2 -33.73 58.28 -44.58
C CYS A 2 -32.40 57.51 -44.45
N SER A 3 -32.22 56.25 -44.86
CA SER A 3 -33.10 55.24 -45.47
C SER A 3 -32.35 53.89 -45.50
N HIS A 4 -33.11 52.80 -45.58
CA HIS A 4 -32.67 51.44 -45.92
C HIS A 4 -31.86 51.32 -47.22
N ARG A 5 -31.05 50.25 -47.33
CA ARG A 5 -31.13 49.29 -48.46
C ARG A 5 -30.30 48.00 -48.26
N CYS A 6 -31.00 46.87 -48.37
CA CYS A 6 -30.50 45.53 -48.70
C CYS A 6 -29.80 45.47 -50.06
N PHE A 7 -28.99 44.42 -50.30
CA PHE A 7 -29.23 43.46 -51.40
C PHE A 7 -28.40 42.16 -51.22
N LEU A 8 -29.10 41.01 -51.27
CA LEU A 8 -28.56 39.66 -51.47
C LEU A 8 -28.15 39.47 -52.95
N LEU A 9 -27.19 38.59 -53.23
CA LEU A 9 -27.24 37.68 -54.41
C LEU A 9 -26.25 36.50 -54.25
N LEU A 10 -26.83 35.29 -54.28
CA LEU A 10 -26.18 33.99 -54.48
C LEU A 10 -25.57 33.88 -55.90
N ILE A 11 -24.56 33.00 -56.08
CA ILE A 11 -24.48 32.00 -57.19
C ILE A 11 -23.45 30.90 -56.83
N PHE A 12 -23.89 29.65 -56.96
CA PHE A 12 -23.16 28.38 -56.91
C PHE A 12 -22.31 28.14 -58.18
N PHE A 13 -21.21 27.37 -58.10
CA PHE A 13 -20.90 26.27 -59.05
C PHE A 13 -19.75 25.36 -58.54
N LEU A 14 -19.77 24.12 -59.04
CA LEU A 14 -19.27 22.86 -58.48
C LEU A 14 -17.83 22.44 -58.88
N ALA A 15 -17.22 21.65 -57.97
CA ALA A 15 -16.43 20.41 -58.15
C ALA A 15 -15.21 20.33 -59.11
N SER A 16 -14.09 19.84 -58.58
CA SER A 16 -13.41 18.63 -59.09
C SER A 16 -12.37 18.10 -58.10
N HIS A 17 -12.28 16.77 -58.06
CA HIS A 17 -11.48 15.94 -57.15
C HIS A 17 -10.03 15.82 -57.60
N SER A 18 -9.11 15.61 -56.65
CA SER A 18 -8.04 14.64 -56.83
C SER A 18 -7.73 13.95 -55.50
N SER A 19 -8.03 12.65 -55.47
CA SER A 19 -7.62 11.72 -54.42
C SER A 19 -6.15 11.35 -54.64
N VAL A 20 -5.31 11.50 -53.60
CA VAL A 20 -4.08 10.71 -53.47
C VAL A 20 -4.04 10.14 -52.05
N THR A 21 -4.05 8.82 -51.99
CA THR A 21 -4.01 7.99 -50.79
C THR A 21 -2.62 7.88 -50.19
N SER A 22 -2.58 8.01 -48.86
CA SER A 22 -1.82 7.23 -47.87
C SER A 22 -0.29 7.37 -47.78
N ARG A 23 0.18 7.82 -46.61
CA ARG A 23 0.90 6.94 -45.67
C ARG A 23 0.49 7.27 -44.23
N ILE A 24 -0.11 6.28 -43.59
CA ILE A 24 -0.45 6.23 -42.17
C ILE A 24 0.86 6.15 -41.36
N LEU A 25 1.03 7.05 -40.39
CA LEU A 25 1.97 6.89 -39.28
C LEU A 25 1.12 6.69 -38.01
N PRO A 26 1.49 5.80 -37.07
CA PRO A 26 0.58 5.38 -36.01
C PRO A 26 0.21 6.56 -35.12
N LYS A 27 -1.10 6.79 -34.95
CA LYS A 27 -1.61 7.53 -33.79
C LYS A 27 -1.18 6.74 -32.55
N ILE A 28 -0.26 7.32 -31.80
CA ILE A 28 0.09 6.86 -30.47
C ILE A 28 -1.18 6.85 -29.63
N SER A 29 -1.37 5.72 -28.95
CA SER A 29 -2.60 5.28 -28.31
C SER A 29 -3.21 6.32 -27.36
N VAL A 30 -4.53 6.35 -27.42
CA VAL A 30 -5.41 6.99 -26.44
C VAL A 30 -5.00 6.56 -25.03
N THR A 31 -4.57 7.53 -24.21
CA THR A 31 -4.50 7.38 -22.76
C THR A 31 -5.92 7.12 -22.27
N THR A 32 -6.19 5.91 -21.79
CA THR A 32 -7.48 5.58 -21.16
C THR A 32 -7.54 6.31 -19.83
N SER A 33 -8.14 7.50 -19.81
CA SER A 33 -8.51 8.18 -18.57
C SER A 33 -9.68 7.42 -17.93
N THR A 34 -9.49 6.94 -16.72
CA THR A 34 -10.57 6.34 -15.92
C THR A 34 -11.21 7.41 -15.05
N THR A 35 -12.49 7.68 -15.26
CA THR A 35 -13.26 8.58 -14.39
C THR A 35 -13.76 7.80 -13.18
N LEU A 36 -13.28 8.14 -11.98
CA LEU A 36 -13.75 7.55 -10.73
C LEU A 36 -15.06 8.23 -10.29
N ASP A 37 -16.19 7.59 -10.54
CA ASP A 37 -17.50 8.05 -10.06
C ASP A 37 -17.75 7.52 -8.63
N VAL A 38 -17.39 8.36 -7.65
CA VAL A 38 -17.54 8.05 -6.23
C VAL A 38 -18.99 7.78 -5.84
N ALA A 39 -19.96 8.45 -6.49
CA ALA A 39 -21.38 8.29 -6.19
C ALA A 39 -21.92 6.92 -6.67
N ASP A 40 -21.51 6.50 -7.87
CA ASP A 40 -21.90 5.19 -8.42
C ASP A 40 -21.26 4.03 -7.62
N SER A 41 -20.00 4.16 -7.21
CA SER A 41 -19.31 3.18 -6.36
C SER A 41 -20.01 3.00 -5.00
N ILE A 42 -20.38 4.09 -4.32
CA ILE A 42 -21.12 4.02 -3.05
C ILE A 42 -22.49 3.35 -3.23
N ARG A 43 -23.17 3.60 -4.35
CA ARG A 43 -24.47 2.99 -4.65
C ARG A 43 -24.34 1.48 -4.85
N LYS A 44 -23.37 1.02 -5.65
CA LYS A 44 -23.10 -0.40 -5.90
C LYS A 44 -22.80 -1.18 -4.62
N THR A 45 -22.03 -0.60 -3.69
CA THR A 45 -21.72 -1.24 -2.40
C THR A 45 -22.96 -1.36 -1.51
N LYS A 46 -23.84 -0.35 -1.51
CA LYS A 46 -25.12 -0.41 -0.79
C LYS A 46 -26.05 -1.49 -1.34
N ASP A 47 -26.07 -1.68 -2.66
CA ASP A 47 -26.91 -2.70 -3.31
C ASP A 47 -26.40 -4.12 -3.05
N ALA A 48 -25.08 -4.33 -3.05
CA ALA A 48 -24.44 -5.61 -2.74
C ALA A 48 -24.68 -6.11 -1.30
N SER A 49 -25.04 -5.20 -0.39
CA SER A 49 -25.31 -5.48 1.02
C SER A 49 -26.71 -6.10 1.28
N SER A 50 -27.53 -6.30 0.24
CA SER A 50 -28.94 -6.70 0.36
C SER A 50 -29.22 -8.15 -0.09
N PHE A 51 -28.57 -9.15 0.51
CA PHE A 51 -28.90 -10.55 0.23
C PHE A 51 -30.15 -11.04 0.98
N ARG A 52 -31.21 -11.37 0.23
CA ARG A 52 -32.40 -12.12 0.70
C ARG A 52 -32.14 -13.63 0.63
N LEU A 53 -32.29 -14.31 1.77
CA LEU A 53 -32.35 -15.78 1.85
C LEU A 53 -33.77 -16.28 1.52
N ASN A 54 -33.90 -17.13 0.50
CA ASN A 54 -35.06 -18.01 0.34
C ASN A 54 -34.65 -19.45 0.63
N GLN A 55 -35.34 -20.07 1.60
CA GLN A 55 -35.33 -21.50 1.89
C GLN A 55 -36.21 -22.27 0.90
N GLN A 56 -35.81 -23.50 0.56
CA GLN A 56 -36.75 -24.60 0.30
C GLN A 56 -36.09 -25.99 0.41
N GLU A 57 -36.81 -26.91 1.05
CA GLU A 57 -36.47 -28.28 1.43
C GLU A 57 -36.82 -29.34 0.34
N GLU A 58 -36.13 -30.49 0.45
CA GLU A 58 -36.32 -31.93 0.05
C GLU A 58 -37.53 -32.39 -0.82
N GLN A 59 -37.50 -33.48 -1.64
CA GLN A 59 -37.27 -34.90 -1.28
C GLN A 59 -37.22 -35.91 -2.50
N SER A 60 -36.32 -36.92 -2.45
CA SER A 60 -36.31 -38.37 -2.91
C SER A 60 -36.90 -38.87 -4.28
N GLN A 61 -36.49 -39.96 -5.00
CA GLN A 61 -36.16 -41.37 -4.58
C GLN A 61 -35.75 -42.36 -5.77
N TYR A 62 -34.61 -43.11 -5.65
CA TYR A 62 -34.17 -44.52 -6.08
C TYR A 62 -34.27 -45.14 -7.52
N PRO A 63 -33.61 -46.30 -7.88
CA PRO A 63 -32.36 -47.00 -7.40
C PRO A 63 -31.44 -47.68 -8.49
N THR A 64 -30.35 -48.34 -8.02
CA THR A 64 -29.59 -49.50 -8.55
C THR A 64 -28.20 -49.33 -9.20
N SER A 65 -27.15 -49.47 -8.39
CA SER A 65 -26.06 -50.45 -8.54
C SER A 65 -25.20 -50.37 -7.28
N SER A 66 -24.41 -51.39 -6.95
CA SER A 66 -23.67 -51.54 -5.70
C SER A 66 -22.87 -50.28 -5.32
N SER A 67 -23.47 -49.41 -4.50
CA SER A 67 -22.83 -48.16 -4.10
C SER A 67 -22.24 -48.33 -2.72
N PHE A 68 -20.92 -48.24 -2.62
CA PHE A 68 -20.25 -47.92 -1.38
C PHE A 68 -20.91 -46.65 -0.79
N SER A 69 -21.59 -46.80 0.34
CA SER A 69 -22.27 -45.72 1.04
C SER A 69 -21.47 -45.37 2.29
N LEU A 70 -20.90 -44.17 2.33
CA LEU A 70 -20.20 -43.64 3.49
C LEU A 70 -21.12 -42.63 4.19
N GLN A 71 -21.46 -42.89 5.46
CA GLN A 71 -22.08 -41.85 6.29
C GLN A 71 -21.06 -40.77 6.62
N LEU A 72 -21.30 -39.56 6.09
CA LEU A 72 -20.54 -38.37 6.41
C LEU A 72 -21.16 -37.69 7.62
N HIS A 73 -20.47 -37.77 8.76
CA HIS A 73 -20.80 -36.93 9.91
C HIS A 73 -20.07 -35.61 9.79
N SER A 74 -20.78 -34.49 9.96
CA SER A 74 -20.13 -33.19 10.13
C SER A 74 -19.23 -33.25 11.36
N ARG A 75 -18.01 -32.73 11.25
CA ARG A 75 -17.06 -32.69 12.37
C ARG A 75 -17.64 -31.96 13.60
N ALA A 76 -18.53 -30.99 13.40
CA ALA A 76 -19.25 -30.30 14.47
C ALA A 76 -20.26 -31.21 15.22
N SER A 77 -20.69 -32.31 14.58
CA SER A 77 -21.52 -33.35 15.20
C SER A 77 -20.69 -34.37 16.01
N VAL A 78 -19.36 -34.39 15.83
CA VAL A 78 -18.43 -35.35 16.45
C VAL A 78 -17.62 -34.70 17.57
N ARG A 79 -17.20 -33.45 17.38
CA ARG A 79 -16.62 -32.59 18.41
C ARG A 79 -17.60 -31.44 18.63
N GLY A 80 -18.22 -31.39 19.80
CA GLY A 80 -19.14 -30.30 20.16
C GLY A 80 -18.53 -28.92 19.90
N THR A 81 -19.37 -27.94 19.62
CA THR A 81 -18.91 -26.59 19.28
C THR A 81 -18.39 -25.87 20.52
N GLU A 82 -17.08 -25.62 20.58
CA GLU A 82 -16.45 -24.74 21.59
C GLU A 82 -16.58 -23.24 21.24
N HIS A 83 -17.29 -22.91 20.15
CA HIS A 83 -17.44 -21.54 19.65
C HIS A 83 -18.66 -20.87 20.27
N THR A 84 -18.47 -19.66 20.81
CA THR A 84 -19.46 -18.87 21.55
C THR A 84 -20.53 -18.24 20.65
N ASP A 85 -20.23 -18.07 19.37
CA ASP A 85 -21.11 -17.43 18.39
C ASP A 85 -20.82 -17.94 16.96
N TYR A 86 -21.68 -17.58 16.01
CA TYR A 86 -21.54 -17.99 14.62
C TYR A 86 -20.32 -17.36 13.92
N ASN A 87 -19.87 -16.18 14.37
CA ASN A 87 -18.74 -15.46 13.78
C ASN A 87 -17.42 -16.19 14.08
N SER A 88 -17.15 -16.49 15.35
CA SER A 88 -16.01 -17.29 15.81
C SER A 88 -15.96 -18.69 15.16
N LEU A 89 -17.12 -19.31 14.94
CA LEU A 89 -17.23 -20.56 14.18
C LEU A 89 -16.83 -20.37 12.70
N THR A 90 -17.24 -19.26 12.08
CA THR A 90 -16.96 -18.94 10.68
C THR A 90 -15.49 -18.62 10.46
N LEU A 91 -14.89 -17.77 11.31
CA LEU A 91 -13.45 -17.50 11.30
C LEU A 91 -12.64 -18.78 11.49
N ALA A 92 -13.02 -19.64 12.44
CA ALA A 92 -12.35 -20.92 12.63
C ALA A 92 -12.51 -21.88 11.42
N ARG A 93 -13.60 -21.76 10.65
CA ARG A 93 -13.76 -22.50 9.38
C ARG A 93 -12.86 -21.93 8.30
N LEU A 94 -12.78 -20.61 8.16
CA LEU A 94 -11.92 -19.93 7.18
C LEU A 94 -10.44 -20.24 7.43
N HIS A 95 -9.96 -20.16 8.68
CA HIS A 95 -8.57 -20.53 9.02
C HIS A 95 -8.26 -21.99 8.65
N ARG A 96 -9.19 -22.91 8.91
CA ARG A 96 -9.01 -24.31 8.53
C ARG A 96 -9.02 -24.52 7.02
N ASP A 97 -9.87 -23.80 6.30
CA ASP A 97 -9.92 -23.91 4.85
C ASP A 97 -8.67 -23.32 4.21
N SER A 98 -8.17 -22.18 4.70
CA SER A 98 -6.86 -21.63 4.33
C SER A 98 -5.74 -22.64 4.56
N ALA A 99 -5.66 -23.27 5.73
CA ALA A 99 -4.66 -24.31 6.00
C ALA A 99 -4.82 -25.55 5.09
N ARG A 100 -6.06 -25.91 4.74
CA ARG A 100 -6.35 -27.02 3.81
C ARG A 100 -5.92 -26.68 2.39
N VAL A 101 -6.19 -25.46 1.92
CA VAL A 101 -5.74 -24.95 0.62
C VAL A 101 -4.22 -24.96 0.57
N LYS A 102 -3.52 -24.40 1.57
CA LYS A 102 -2.05 -24.46 1.66
C LYS A 102 -1.52 -25.91 1.55
N SER A 103 -2.10 -26.84 2.30
CA SER A 103 -1.73 -28.27 2.22
C SER A 103 -2.00 -28.90 0.84
N LEU A 104 -3.10 -28.54 0.18
CA LEU A 104 -3.45 -29.08 -1.14
C LEU A 104 -2.53 -28.49 -2.23
N THR A 105 -2.30 -27.18 -2.20
CA THR A 105 -1.37 -26.48 -3.08
C THR A 105 0.04 -27.06 -2.96
N ALA A 106 0.54 -27.29 -1.74
CA ALA A 106 1.84 -27.92 -1.51
C ALA A 106 1.91 -29.35 -2.11
N ARG A 107 0.86 -30.16 -1.94
CA ARG A 107 0.81 -31.52 -2.53
C ARG A 107 0.75 -31.49 -4.05
N LEU A 108 -0.02 -30.56 -4.62
CA LEU A 108 -0.12 -30.37 -6.06
C LEU A 108 1.22 -29.95 -6.64
N TYR A 109 1.91 -29.01 -6.00
CA TYR A 109 3.24 -28.56 -6.38
C TYR A 109 4.26 -29.72 -6.37
N LEU A 110 4.26 -30.53 -5.31
CA LEU A 110 5.13 -31.71 -5.23
C LEU A 110 4.82 -32.72 -6.34
N ALA A 111 3.54 -32.93 -6.65
CA ALA A 111 3.10 -33.85 -7.69
C ALA A 111 3.47 -33.38 -9.11
N ILE A 112 3.30 -32.08 -9.42
CA ILE A 112 3.67 -31.49 -10.71
C ILE A 112 5.18 -31.62 -10.96
N ASN A 113 5.98 -31.42 -9.91
CA ASN A 113 7.44 -31.45 -10.01
C ASN A 113 8.05 -32.85 -9.78
N ASN A 114 7.24 -33.91 -9.67
CA ASN A 114 7.68 -35.28 -9.37
C ASN A 114 8.61 -35.39 -8.14
N ILE A 115 8.45 -34.51 -7.14
CA ILE A 115 9.26 -34.49 -5.93
C ILE A 115 8.70 -35.50 -4.94
N THR A 116 9.51 -36.49 -4.55
CA THR A 116 9.11 -37.51 -3.59
C THR A 116 9.43 -37.10 -2.15
N LYS A 117 8.77 -37.71 -1.17
CA LYS A 117 9.03 -37.45 0.26
C LYS A 117 10.50 -37.73 0.66
N ALA A 118 11.22 -38.54 -0.11
CA ALA A 118 12.63 -38.84 0.10
C ALA A 118 13.57 -37.71 -0.40
N ASP A 119 13.09 -36.85 -1.31
CA ASP A 119 13.84 -35.70 -1.84
C ASP A 119 13.77 -34.48 -0.90
N LEU A 120 12.91 -34.53 0.13
CA LEU A 120 12.78 -33.51 1.17
C LEU A 120 13.97 -33.57 2.16
N LYS A 121 15.17 -33.23 1.71
CA LYS A 121 16.23 -32.72 2.58
C LYS A 121 16.02 -31.23 2.76
N HIS A 122 15.52 -30.83 3.93
CA HIS A 122 15.46 -29.47 4.50
C HIS A 122 15.74 -28.30 3.53
N THR A 123 14.94 -28.17 2.48
CA THR A 123 15.04 -27.07 1.51
C THR A 123 13.63 -26.81 0.96
N MET A 124 12.71 -26.40 1.84
CA MET A 124 11.50 -25.70 1.40
C MET A 124 11.85 -24.21 1.31
N TYR A 125 12.58 -23.85 0.25
CA TYR A 125 12.44 -22.52 -0.34
C TYR A 125 11.39 -22.66 -1.44
N THR A 126 10.13 -22.69 -1.04
CA THR A 126 9.08 -22.17 -1.91
C THR A 126 9.10 -20.66 -1.68
N THR A 127 9.45 -19.91 -2.72
CA THR A 127 9.21 -18.47 -2.81
C THR A 127 7.70 -18.24 -2.81
N GLU A 128 7.05 -18.40 -1.67
CA GLU A 128 5.89 -17.58 -1.36
C GLU A 128 6.51 -16.24 -0.98
N GLN A 129 6.18 -15.16 -1.69
CA GLN A 129 6.29 -13.84 -1.07
C GLN A 129 5.42 -13.96 0.19
N GLU A 130 6.03 -14.02 1.37
CA GLU A 130 5.27 -13.80 2.60
C GLU A 130 4.60 -12.44 2.40
N GLU A 131 3.28 -12.44 2.32
CA GLU A 131 2.50 -11.21 2.25
C GLU A 131 2.81 -10.44 3.52
N ILE A 132 3.62 -9.38 3.38
CA ILE A 132 4.07 -8.59 4.51
C ILE A 132 2.93 -7.65 4.85
N GLU A 133 2.16 -8.01 5.87
CA GLU A 133 1.03 -7.22 6.37
C GLU A 133 1.25 -6.77 7.80
N ALA A 134 0.77 -5.57 8.15
CA ALA A 134 0.77 -5.07 9.51
C ALA A 134 -0.53 -4.34 9.83
N PRO A 135 -0.96 -4.32 11.11
CA PRO A 135 -2.18 -3.61 11.49
C PRO A 135 -1.99 -2.10 11.25
N LEU A 136 -3.03 -1.46 10.74
CA LEU A 136 -3.13 -0.01 10.57
C LEU A 136 -4.24 0.51 11.49
N ILE A 137 -3.93 1.54 12.27
CA ILE A 137 -4.85 2.18 13.21
C ILE A 137 -4.80 3.70 13.09
N SER A 138 -5.83 4.36 13.59
CA SER A 138 -5.80 5.81 13.83
C SER A 138 -5.01 6.13 15.10
N GLY A 139 -4.11 7.11 15.05
CA GLY A 139 -3.32 7.59 16.18
C GLY A 139 -4.07 8.54 17.12
N THR A 140 -5.37 8.79 16.91
CA THR A 140 -6.16 9.72 17.74
C THR A 140 -6.19 9.35 19.21
N THR A 141 -6.23 8.05 19.52
CA THR A 141 -6.20 7.56 20.90
C THR A 141 -4.84 7.77 21.58
N GLN A 142 -3.79 8.07 20.80
CA GLN A 142 -2.45 8.46 21.27
C GLN A 142 -2.24 9.99 21.22
N GLY A 143 -3.27 10.77 20.87
CA GLY A 143 -3.17 12.22 20.73
C GLY A 143 -2.56 12.69 19.41
N SER A 144 -2.47 11.82 18.41
CA SER A 144 -1.95 12.13 17.08
C SER A 144 -3.07 12.26 16.04
N GLY A 145 -2.84 13.09 15.02
CA GLY A 145 -3.68 13.15 13.82
C GLY A 145 -3.31 12.10 12.77
N GLU A 146 -2.21 11.39 12.97
CA GLU A 146 -1.62 10.47 11.99
C GLU A 146 -2.16 9.04 12.11
N TYR A 147 -1.88 8.23 11.08
CA TYR A 147 -2.16 6.80 11.09
C TYR A 147 -0.91 6.01 11.46
N PHE A 148 -1.07 5.03 12.34
CA PHE A 148 0.02 4.23 12.86
C PHE A 148 -0.05 2.78 12.39
N THR A 149 1.12 2.16 12.34
CA THR A 149 1.25 0.71 12.33
C THR A 149 2.13 0.24 13.49
N ARG A 150 2.03 -1.06 13.84
CA ARG A 150 2.93 -1.70 14.80
C ARG A 150 4.05 -2.42 14.06
N VAL A 151 5.28 -2.10 14.42
CA VAL A 151 6.49 -2.74 13.91
C VAL A 151 7.38 -3.15 15.09
N GLY A 152 7.88 -4.37 15.06
CA GLY A 152 8.92 -4.81 15.98
C GLY A 152 10.29 -4.29 15.55
N ILE A 153 11.00 -3.59 16.43
CA ILE A 153 12.33 -3.06 16.13
C ILE A 153 13.38 -3.75 16.99
N GLY A 154 14.47 -4.17 16.36
CA GLY A 154 15.65 -4.72 17.01
C GLY A 154 15.65 -6.22 17.22
N SER A 155 16.74 -6.72 17.80
CA SER A 155 16.92 -8.12 18.20
C SER A 155 17.31 -8.19 19.69
N PRO A 156 16.39 -8.59 20.59
CA PRO A 156 15.02 -9.05 20.33
C PRO A 156 14.07 -7.92 19.93
N ALA A 157 13.07 -8.25 19.10
CA ALA A 157 12.08 -7.30 18.59
C ALA A 157 11.24 -6.68 19.71
N ARG A 158 11.09 -5.35 19.65
CA ARG A 158 10.19 -4.58 20.51
C ARG A 158 9.18 -3.84 19.65
N GLU A 159 7.91 -4.15 19.87
CA GLU A 159 6.79 -3.53 19.16
C GLU A 159 6.66 -2.05 19.52
N VAL A 160 6.66 -1.18 18.52
CA VAL A 160 6.46 0.26 18.67
C VAL A 160 5.44 0.77 17.64
N TYR A 161 4.79 1.89 17.96
CA TYR A 161 3.99 2.61 16.96
C TYR A 161 4.88 3.42 16.01
N MET A 162 4.61 3.33 14.72
CA MET A 162 5.27 4.13 13.69
C MET A 162 4.23 4.81 12.81
N VAL A 163 4.45 6.09 12.49
CA VAL A 163 3.65 6.83 11.51
C VAL A 163 3.86 6.24 10.12
N LEU A 164 2.80 6.14 9.33
CA LEU A 164 2.88 5.79 7.90
C LEU A 164 2.89 7.08 7.07
N ASP A 165 3.97 7.34 6.33
CA ASP A 165 4.13 8.57 5.55
C ASP A 165 4.44 8.29 4.07
N THR A 166 3.48 8.55 3.19
CA THR A 166 3.65 8.40 1.73
C THR A 166 4.39 9.58 1.07
N GLY A 167 4.75 10.61 1.85
CA GLY A 167 5.44 11.82 1.41
C GLY A 167 6.93 11.87 1.72
N SER A 168 7.53 10.82 2.28
CA SER A 168 8.97 10.77 2.52
C SER A 168 9.56 9.37 2.35
N ASP A 169 10.88 9.31 2.14
CA ASP A 169 11.60 8.05 1.93
C ASP A 169 12.30 7.52 3.18
N VAL A 170 12.70 8.38 4.11
CA VAL A 170 13.55 7.94 5.24
C VAL A 170 12.72 7.34 6.36
N ASN A 171 12.92 6.06 6.65
CA ASN A 171 12.46 5.44 7.90
C ASN A 171 13.32 5.96 9.06
N TRP A 172 12.72 6.35 10.18
CA TRP A 172 13.47 6.76 11.37
C TRP A 172 12.69 6.52 12.66
N LEU A 173 13.42 6.42 13.78
CA LEU A 173 12.87 6.33 15.13
C LEU A 173 13.69 7.13 16.14
N GLN A 174 13.08 7.52 17.25
CA GLN A 174 13.79 8.19 18.33
C GLN A 174 14.73 7.22 19.05
N CYS A 175 16.00 7.62 19.17
CA CYS A 175 17.06 6.83 19.75
C CYS A 175 17.71 7.51 20.95
N ALA A 176 18.14 6.69 21.90
CA ALA A 176 18.98 7.13 22.99
C ALA A 176 20.47 7.21 22.57
N PRO A 177 21.24 8.18 23.10
CA PRO A 177 20.77 9.28 23.95
C PRO A 177 19.92 10.26 23.12
N CYS A 178 18.75 10.66 23.62
CA CYS A 178 17.98 11.70 22.97
C CYS A 178 18.22 13.04 23.65
N ALA A 179 18.74 14.00 22.89
CA ALA A 179 18.99 15.37 23.37
C ALA A 179 17.68 16.17 23.41
N GLU A 180 16.91 16.12 22.33
CA GLU A 180 15.62 16.81 22.18
C GLU A 180 14.65 15.85 21.51
N CYS A 181 13.68 15.30 22.26
CA CYS A 181 12.69 14.36 21.74
C CYS A 181 11.29 14.77 22.17
N TYR A 182 10.31 14.46 21.33
CA TYR A 182 8.91 14.51 21.71
C TYR A 182 8.52 13.25 22.50
N HIS A 183 7.35 13.30 23.13
CA HIS A 183 6.83 12.17 23.90
C HIS A 183 6.23 11.10 22.97
N GLN A 184 6.67 9.85 23.15
CA GLN A 184 6.18 8.66 22.45
C GLN A 184 5.57 7.65 23.42
N THR A 185 4.76 6.72 22.92
CA THR A 185 4.04 5.73 23.74
C THR A 185 4.98 4.68 24.34
N GLU A 186 5.76 4.01 23.49
CA GLU A 186 6.76 3.04 23.92
C GLU A 186 8.08 3.72 24.35
N PRO A 187 8.97 3.08 25.12
CA PRO A 187 10.26 3.65 25.46
C PRO A 187 11.12 3.98 24.23
N ILE A 188 11.93 5.04 24.33
CA ILE A 188 12.93 5.41 23.31
C ILE A 188 13.84 4.20 23.03
N PHE A 189 14.15 3.98 21.76
CA PHE A 189 14.98 2.86 21.36
C PHE A 189 16.42 3.04 21.84
N GLU A 190 16.99 1.99 22.44
CA GLU A 190 18.35 1.98 22.96
C GLU A 190 19.22 1.12 22.03
N PRO A 191 20.03 1.73 21.14
CA PRO A 191 20.78 0.98 20.12
C PRO A 191 21.66 -0.12 20.71
N THR A 192 22.26 0.12 21.88
CA THR A 192 23.13 -0.85 22.56
C THR A 192 22.40 -2.10 23.06
N THR A 193 21.07 -2.09 23.08
CA THR A 193 20.25 -3.21 23.56
C THR A 193 19.81 -4.17 22.44
N SER A 194 20.04 -3.79 21.18
CA SER A 194 19.74 -4.61 20.01
C SER A 194 21.02 -5.22 19.46
N SER A 195 21.04 -6.54 19.23
CA SER A 195 22.19 -7.20 18.61
C SER A 195 22.30 -6.99 17.10
N SER A 196 21.23 -6.50 16.46
CA SER A 196 21.13 -6.27 15.01
C SER A 196 21.35 -4.81 14.60
N TYR A 197 21.48 -3.90 15.56
CA TYR A 197 21.83 -2.50 15.29
C TYR A 197 23.26 -2.40 14.74
N ALA A 198 23.41 -1.76 13.57
CA ALA A 198 24.70 -1.50 12.97
C ALA A 198 24.79 -0.09 12.38
N THR A 199 25.81 0.67 12.75
CA THR A 199 26.07 2.00 12.20
C THR A 199 26.49 1.93 10.74
N LEU A 200 26.00 2.84 9.89
CA LEU A 200 26.43 2.92 8.51
C LEU A 200 27.69 3.77 8.35
N SER A 201 28.63 3.27 7.55
CA SER A 201 29.77 4.07 7.12
C SER A 201 29.35 5.14 6.11
N CYS A 202 30.09 6.24 6.04
CA CYS A 202 29.81 7.31 5.08
C CYS A 202 29.88 6.87 3.60
N ASP A 203 30.59 5.79 3.30
CA ASP A 203 30.69 5.26 1.94
C ASP A 203 29.55 4.33 1.53
N ALA A 204 28.68 3.97 2.49
CA ALA A 204 27.58 3.07 2.26
C ALA A 204 26.60 3.65 1.21
N PRO A 205 26.08 2.83 0.29
CA PRO A 205 25.11 3.29 -0.72
C PRO A 205 23.89 3.97 -0.10
N GLN A 206 23.42 3.48 1.05
CA GLN A 206 22.28 4.04 1.76
C GLN A 206 22.58 5.45 2.29
N CYS A 207 23.80 5.69 2.79
CA CYS A 207 24.22 7.03 3.23
C CYS A 207 24.26 8.01 2.05
N LYS A 208 24.77 7.56 0.89
CA LYS A 208 24.85 8.34 -0.34
C LYS A 208 23.49 8.63 -0.99
N ALA A 209 22.45 7.92 -0.58
CA ALA A 209 21.07 8.12 -1.05
C ALA A 209 20.30 9.15 -0.21
N LEU A 210 20.85 9.62 0.92
CA LEU A 210 20.24 10.70 1.70
C LEU A 210 20.38 12.04 0.97
N GLU A 211 19.31 12.85 0.99
CA GLU A 211 19.35 14.22 0.48
C GLU A 211 20.28 15.11 1.33
N ALA A 212 20.19 14.98 2.65
CA ALA A 212 21.03 15.68 3.61
C ALA A 212 21.76 14.67 4.50
N SER A 213 23.09 14.63 4.38
CA SER A 213 23.96 13.79 5.21
C SER A 213 25.26 14.50 5.58
N GLU A 214 25.81 14.13 6.74
CA GLU A 214 27.14 14.54 7.20
C GLU A 214 27.95 13.29 7.56
N CYS A 215 29.27 13.32 7.36
CA CYS A 215 30.16 12.26 7.79
C CYS A 215 30.94 12.70 9.04
N ARG A 216 30.78 11.97 10.15
CA ARG A 216 31.52 12.25 11.39
C ARG A 216 32.15 10.98 11.93
N ASN A 217 33.47 10.99 12.10
CA ASN A 217 34.23 9.81 12.57
C ASN A 217 33.94 8.53 11.77
N ALA A 218 33.76 8.66 10.44
CA ALA A 218 33.36 7.59 9.53
C ALA A 218 31.92 7.04 9.72
N THR A 219 31.12 7.62 10.60
CA THR A 219 29.68 7.35 10.75
C THR A 219 28.88 8.30 9.88
N CYS A 220 27.87 7.76 9.19
CA CYS A 220 26.89 8.54 8.44
C CYS A 220 25.89 9.19 9.40
N LEU A 221 25.73 10.50 9.31
CA LEU A 221 24.68 11.26 9.98
C LEU A 221 23.61 11.65 8.96
N TYR A 222 22.37 11.69 9.39
CA TYR A 222 21.23 12.10 8.58
C TYR A 222 20.49 13.28 9.21
N GLU A 223 19.82 14.05 8.37
CA GLU A 223 18.84 15.04 8.78
C GLU A 223 17.66 14.99 7.80
N VAL A 224 16.45 15.05 8.31
CA VAL A 224 15.23 15.18 7.51
C VAL A 224 14.42 16.35 8.05
N SER A 225 13.99 17.23 7.14
CA SER A 225 13.09 18.34 7.42
C SER A 225 11.77 18.13 6.69
N TYR A 226 10.66 18.33 7.40
CA TYR A 226 9.31 18.15 6.89
C TYR A 226 8.63 19.48 6.58
N GLY A 227 7.63 19.45 5.70
CA GLY A 227 6.93 20.66 5.23
C GLY A 227 6.12 21.40 6.31
N ASP A 228 5.80 20.73 7.41
CA ASP A 228 5.16 21.32 8.60
C ASP A 228 6.16 22.00 9.55
N GLY A 229 7.46 21.96 9.23
CA GLY A 229 8.56 22.47 10.05
C GLY A 229 9.10 21.47 11.07
N SER A 230 8.58 20.25 11.11
CA SER A 230 9.13 19.16 11.91
C SER A 230 10.49 18.71 11.36
N PHE A 231 11.34 18.14 12.21
CA PHE A 231 12.62 17.58 11.79
C PHE A 231 13.08 16.41 12.66
N THR A 232 13.98 15.61 12.10
CA THR A 232 14.73 14.58 12.81
C THR A 232 16.19 14.60 12.37
N ALA A 233 17.11 14.39 13.31
CA ALA A 233 18.53 14.30 13.04
C ALA A 233 19.23 13.32 13.98
N GLY A 234 20.24 12.61 13.47
CA GLY A 234 21.03 11.67 14.25
C GLY A 234 21.93 10.79 13.40
N ASP A 235 22.19 9.58 13.89
CA ASP A 235 23.00 8.59 13.19
C ASP A 235 22.16 7.86 12.14
N PHE A 236 22.72 7.61 10.96
CA PHE A 236 22.12 6.71 9.98
C PHE A 236 22.70 5.31 10.16
N ALA A 237 21.81 4.32 10.29
CA ALA A 237 22.15 2.97 10.70
C ALA A 237 21.30 1.95 9.94
N THR A 238 21.51 0.69 10.26
CA THR A 238 20.64 -0.40 9.88
C THR A 238 20.13 -1.15 11.10
N GLU A 239 18.91 -1.64 11.02
CA GLU A 239 18.29 -2.44 12.07
C GLU A 239 17.36 -3.52 11.46
N THR A 240 17.01 -4.53 12.24
CA THR A 240 16.00 -5.53 11.90
C THR A 240 14.60 -5.00 12.26
N PHE A 241 13.71 -5.00 11.26
CA PHE A 241 12.29 -4.67 11.43
C PHE A 241 11.46 -5.95 11.33
N THR A 242 10.48 -6.10 12.22
CA THR A 242 9.48 -7.16 12.20
C THR A 242 8.13 -6.56 11.85
N ILE A 243 7.61 -6.88 10.66
CA ILE A 243 6.35 -6.37 10.11
C ILE A 243 5.40 -7.55 9.98
N GLY A 244 4.41 -7.62 10.89
CA GLY A 244 3.53 -8.79 11.00
C GLY A 244 4.33 -10.04 11.35
N SER A 245 4.28 -11.04 10.45
CA SER A 245 5.08 -12.26 10.58
C SER A 245 6.47 -12.19 9.92
N ALA A 246 6.73 -11.17 9.12
CA ALA A 246 7.97 -11.05 8.36
C ALA A 246 9.04 -10.32 9.17
N SER A 247 10.26 -10.83 9.15
CA SER A 247 11.45 -10.17 9.72
C SER A 247 12.38 -9.76 8.60
N VAL A 248 12.73 -8.48 8.54
CA VAL A 248 13.60 -7.90 7.52
C VAL A 248 14.82 -7.31 8.17
N ASP A 249 15.97 -7.90 7.85
CA ASP A 249 17.26 -7.48 8.37
C ASP A 249 17.86 -6.34 7.55
N ASN A 250 18.72 -5.56 8.20
CA ASN A 250 19.49 -4.49 7.58
C ASN A 250 18.64 -3.37 6.94
N VAL A 251 17.47 -3.08 7.49
CA VAL A 251 16.66 -1.92 7.08
C VAL A 251 17.39 -0.66 7.48
N ALA A 252 17.77 0.15 6.49
CA ALA A 252 18.34 1.48 6.67
C ALA A 252 17.33 2.39 7.38
N VAL A 253 17.79 2.96 8.48
CA VAL A 253 16.96 3.69 9.42
C VAL A 253 17.74 4.84 10.06
N GLY A 254 17.07 5.97 10.18
CA GLY A 254 17.51 7.09 10.97
C GLY A 254 17.33 6.84 12.46
N CYS A 255 18.43 6.85 13.21
CA CYS A 255 18.44 6.78 14.66
C CYS A 255 18.46 8.22 15.20
N GLY A 256 17.26 8.81 15.39
CA GLY A 256 17.08 10.22 15.68
C GLY A 256 17.41 10.57 17.13
N HIS A 257 18.41 11.41 17.34
CA HIS A 257 18.82 11.93 18.65
C HIS A 257 18.26 13.33 18.93
N SER A 258 17.78 14.01 17.91
CA SER A 258 17.08 15.30 17.97
C SER A 258 15.86 15.23 17.06
N ASN A 259 14.67 15.25 17.63
CA ASN A 259 13.40 15.08 16.94
C ASN A 259 12.40 16.10 17.49
N GLN A 260 11.90 16.96 16.62
CA GLN A 260 10.86 17.93 16.96
C GLN A 260 9.75 17.87 15.91
N GLY A 261 8.50 17.92 16.36
CA GLY A 261 7.38 17.86 15.43
C GLY A 261 6.08 17.32 16.00
N LEU A 262 5.16 17.02 15.10
CA LEU A 262 3.80 16.56 15.40
C LEU A 262 3.66 15.02 15.43
N PHE A 263 4.71 14.30 15.82
CA PHE A 263 4.76 12.82 15.81
C PHE A 263 4.33 12.18 17.13
N VAL A 264 3.50 12.88 17.91
CA VAL A 264 3.12 12.48 19.28
C VAL A 264 2.63 11.03 19.32
N GLY A 265 3.12 10.27 20.29
CA GLY A 265 2.68 8.89 20.52
C GLY A 265 3.38 7.83 19.68
N ALA A 266 3.91 8.16 18.50
CA ALA A 266 4.70 7.23 17.68
C ALA A 266 6.18 7.26 18.08
N ALA A 267 6.88 6.13 17.99
CA ALA A 267 8.33 6.05 18.18
C ALA A 267 9.11 6.66 17.01
N GLY A 268 8.46 6.85 15.87
CA GLY A 268 9.07 7.35 14.64
C GLY A 268 8.12 7.24 13.46
N LEU A 269 8.69 7.14 12.26
CA LEU A 269 7.99 7.20 10.99
C LEU A 269 8.57 6.20 9.99
N LEU A 270 7.68 5.58 9.22
CA LEU A 270 7.99 4.73 8.07
C LEU A 270 7.76 5.53 6.79
N GLY A 271 8.84 5.75 6.05
CA GLY A 271 8.78 6.39 4.74
C GLY A 271 8.25 5.41 3.71
N LEU A 272 7.09 5.71 3.13
CA LEU A 272 6.44 4.94 2.08
C LEU A 272 6.58 5.58 0.70
N GLY A 273 7.45 6.58 0.57
CA GLY A 273 7.78 7.27 -0.68
C GLY A 273 8.33 6.35 -1.78
N GLY A 274 8.63 6.95 -2.93
CA GLY A 274 9.10 6.26 -4.12
C GLY A 274 10.60 6.02 -4.20
N GLY A 275 11.39 6.57 -3.28
CA GLY A 275 12.84 6.54 -3.30
C GLY A 275 13.46 5.24 -2.79
N LEU A 276 14.79 5.16 -2.89
CA LEU A 276 15.56 3.97 -2.52
C LEU A 276 15.57 3.67 -1.02
N LEU A 277 15.40 4.70 -0.19
CA LEU A 277 15.38 4.55 1.27
C LEU A 277 13.98 4.24 1.82
N ALA A 278 12.94 4.35 0.99
CA ALA A 278 11.57 4.05 1.40
C ALA A 278 11.40 2.58 1.76
N LEU A 279 10.55 2.30 2.75
CA LEU A 279 10.27 0.95 3.22
C LEU A 279 9.86 -0.01 2.10
N PRO A 280 8.96 0.33 1.15
CA PRO A 280 8.65 -0.57 0.03
C PRO A 280 9.90 -1.01 -0.75
N SER A 281 10.80 -0.07 -1.06
CA SER A 281 12.06 -0.34 -1.74
C SER A 281 12.98 -1.26 -0.93
N GLN A 282 13.08 -1.02 0.38
CA GLN A 282 13.90 -1.83 1.29
C GLN A 282 13.35 -3.25 1.52
N LEU A 283 12.03 -3.42 1.41
CA LEU A 283 11.35 -4.72 1.44
C LEU A 283 11.44 -5.47 0.09
N ASN A 284 12.09 -4.88 -0.92
CA ASN A 284 12.12 -5.39 -2.30
C ASN A 284 10.71 -5.59 -2.89
N THR A 285 9.76 -4.72 -2.57
CA THR A 285 8.43 -4.69 -3.19
C THR A 285 8.28 -3.51 -4.15
N THR A 286 7.44 -3.70 -5.17
CA THR A 286 7.07 -2.64 -6.13
C THR A 286 5.69 -2.05 -5.86
N SER A 287 4.95 -2.59 -4.89
CA SER A 287 3.60 -2.16 -4.52
C SER A 287 3.39 -2.24 -3.02
N PHE A 288 2.50 -1.39 -2.52
CA PHE A 288 1.90 -1.53 -1.21
C PHE A 288 0.46 -1.03 -1.29
N SER A 289 -0.39 -1.50 -0.39
CA SER A 289 -1.78 -1.08 -0.27
C SER A 289 -2.07 -0.76 1.19
N TYR A 290 -3.00 0.16 1.44
CA TYR A 290 -3.45 0.47 2.78
C TYR A 290 -4.92 0.88 2.74
N CYS A 291 -5.66 0.53 3.79
CA CYS A 291 -7.05 0.92 3.96
C CYS A 291 -7.17 1.75 5.25
N LEU A 292 -7.26 3.07 5.17
CA LEU A 292 -7.36 3.89 6.37
C LEU A 292 -8.70 3.66 7.08
N VAL A 293 -8.64 3.43 8.39
CA VAL A 293 -9.85 3.36 9.23
C VAL A 293 -10.43 4.76 9.47
N ASP A 294 -11.71 4.80 9.86
CA ASP A 294 -12.31 6.04 10.36
C ASP A 294 -11.48 6.60 11.52
N ARG A 295 -11.18 7.90 11.45
CA ARG A 295 -10.24 8.56 12.37
C ARG A 295 -10.59 8.40 13.85
N ASP A 296 -11.88 8.38 14.16
CA ASP A 296 -12.37 8.30 15.54
C ASP A 296 -12.84 6.88 15.92
N SER A 297 -12.47 5.87 15.11
CA SER A 297 -12.80 4.46 15.34
C SER A 297 -11.69 3.72 16.10
N ASP A 298 -12.09 2.82 16.99
CA ASP A 298 -11.18 1.89 17.68
C ASP A 298 -10.86 0.63 16.84
N THR A 299 -11.29 0.59 15.58
CA THR A 299 -11.03 -0.53 14.65
C THR A 299 -9.64 -0.45 14.05
N SER A 300 -9.12 -1.61 13.65
CA SER A 300 -7.89 -1.72 12.84
C SER A 300 -8.22 -2.23 11.44
N SER A 301 -7.35 -1.90 10.51
CA SER A 301 -7.26 -2.42 9.15
C SER A 301 -5.83 -2.90 8.88
N THR A 302 -5.41 -3.00 7.62
CA THR A 302 -4.08 -3.47 7.21
C THR A 302 -3.36 -2.46 6.32
N VAL A 303 -2.03 -2.47 6.45
CA VAL A 303 -1.10 -2.08 5.40
C VAL A 303 -0.42 -3.35 4.89
N GLU A 304 -0.33 -3.50 3.57
CA GLU A 304 0.18 -4.69 2.90
C GLU A 304 1.27 -4.31 1.91
N PHE A 305 2.36 -5.07 1.85
CA PHE A 305 3.45 -4.85 0.91
C PHE A 305 3.55 -6.03 -0.05
N GLY A 306 3.55 -5.72 -1.34
CA GLY A 306 3.68 -6.70 -2.41
C GLY A 306 2.42 -7.51 -2.70
N SER A 307 1.25 -7.07 -2.21
CA SER A 307 -0.02 -7.69 -2.55
C SER A 307 -0.46 -7.39 -3.99
N ASP A 308 -1.24 -8.32 -4.55
CA ASP A 308 -1.80 -8.21 -5.89
C ASP A 308 -2.87 -7.10 -5.95
N ILE A 309 -2.97 -6.43 -7.09
CA ILE A 309 -4.01 -5.41 -7.31
C ILE A 309 -5.39 -6.09 -7.32
N PRO A 310 -6.38 -5.60 -6.54
CA PRO A 310 -7.73 -6.13 -6.56
C PRO A 310 -8.36 -6.10 -7.96
N ASN A 311 -9.13 -7.13 -8.31
CA ASN A 311 -9.72 -7.28 -9.66
C ASN A 311 -10.70 -6.16 -10.04
N ASP A 312 -11.27 -5.47 -9.06
CA ASP A 312 -12.21 -4.35 -9.21
C ASP A 312 -11.54 -2.98 -9.01
N ALA A 313 -10.22 -2.94 -8.91
CA ALA A 313 -9.48 -1.70 -8.76
C ALA A 313 -9.59 -0.82 -10.02
N VAL A 314 -9.76 0.48 -9.78
CA VAL A 314 -9.60 1.51 -10.82
C VAL A 314 -8.17 1.98 -10.79
N VAL A 315 -7.47 1.86 -11.91
CA VAL A 315 -6.04 2.17 -12.02
C VAL A 315 -5.85 3.49 -12.75
N ALA A 316 -5.08 4.39 -12.15
CA ALA A 316 -4.56 5.60 -12.78
C ALA A 316 -3.04 5.49 -12.95
N PRO A 317 -2.45 5.98 -14.06
CA PRO A 317 -1.00 6.05 -14.19
C PRO A 317 -0.40 6.96 -13.11
N LEU A 318 0.61 6.44 -12.42
CA LEU A 318 1.43 7.23 -11.51
C LEU A 318 2.45 8.04 -12.33
N LEU A 319 2.45 9.36 -12.16
CA LEU A 319 3.44 10.24 -12.73
C LEU A 319 4.68 10.28 -11.84
N ARG A 320 5.86 10.35 -12.46
CA ARG A 320 7.14 10.44 -11.77
C ARG A 320 7.83 11.74 -12.13
N ASN A 321 8.23 12.48 -11.10
CA ASN A 321 9.15 13.59 -11.24
C ASN A 321 10.58 13.06 -11.02
N HIS A 322 11.46 13.19 -12.02
CA HIS A 322 12.84 12.75 -11.89
C HIS A 322 13.69 13.62 -10.96
N GLN A 323 13.24 14.83 -10.62
CA GLN A 323 13.90 15.71 -9.65
C GLN A 323 13.46 15.41 -8.22
N LEU A 324 12.25 14.88 -8.01
CA LEU A 324 11.65 14.55 -6.72
C LEU A 324 10.97 13.18 -6.83
N ASP A 325 11.74 12.10 -6.76
CA ASP A 325 11.26 10.73 -6.96
C ASP A 325 10.54 10.13 -5.74
N THR A 326 10.65 10.80 -4.58
CA THR A 326 9.93 10.51 -3.33
C THR A 326 8.41 10.49 -3.51
N PHE A 327 7.83 11.45 -4.23
CA PHE A 327 6.38 11.66 -4.21
C PHE A 327 5.61 10.83 -5.24
N TYR A 328 4.37 10.50 -4.89
CA TYR A 328 3.40 9.84 -5.76
C TYR A 328 2.48 10.87 -6.41
N TYR A 329 2.69 11.15 -7.70
CA TYR A 329 1.86 12.10 -8.43
C TYR A 329 0.81 11.41 -9.28
N LEU A 330 -0.39 11.98 -9.32
CA LEU A 330 -1.48 11.52 -10.19
C LEU A 330 -1.78 12.56 -11.25
N GLY A 331 -1.96 12.11 -12.50
CA GLY A 331 -2.40 12.96 -13.58
C GLY A 331 -3.89 13.28 -13.44
N LEU A 332 -4.21 14.50 -13.03
CA LEU A 332 -5.59 14.99 -12.96
C LEU A 332 -6.01 15.62 -14.30
N THR A 333 -7.25 15.38 -14.71
CA THR A 333 -7.83 15.97 -15.93
C THR A 333 -8.87 17.04 -15.64
N GLY A 334 -9.35 17.12 -14.40
CA GLY A 334 -10.37 18.05 -13.96
C GLY A 334 -10.94 17.66 -12.60
N ILE A 335 -11.72 18.57 -12.03
CA ILE A 335 -12.40 18.38 -10.74
C ILE A 335 -13.87 18.74 -10.97
N SER A 336 -14.78 17.88 -10.53
CA SER A 336 -16.23 18.13 -10.62
C SER A 336 -16.87 18.20 -9.24
N VAL A 337 -17.84 19.10 -9.07
CA VAL A 337 -18.61 19.25 -7.83
C VAL A 337 -20.10 19.11 -8.16
N GLY A 338 -20.77 18.13 -7.54
CA GLY A 338 -22.18 17.85 -7.82
C GLY A 338 -22.45 17.40 -9.27
N GLY A 339 -21.44 16.86 -9.95
CA GLY A 339 -21.52 16.45 -11.37
C GLY A 339 -21.14 17.54 -12.37
N GLU A 340 -20.99 18.79 -11.93
CA GLU A 340 -20.57 19.91 -12.78
C GLU A 340 -19.05 20.06 -12.75
N MET A 341 -18.41 20.06 -13.92
CA MET A 341 -16.97 20.26 -14.05
C MET A 341 -16.59 21.70 -13.72
N LEU A 342 -15.58 21.90 -12.86
CA LEU A 342 -15.04 23.22 -12.56
C LEU A 342 -14.25 23.76 -13.75
N GLU A 343 -14.34 25.07 -14.00
CA GLU A 343 -13.59 25.76 -15.06
C GLU A 343 -12.12 26.00 -14.66
N ILE A 344 -11.38 24.92 -14.44
CA ILE A 344 -9.93 24.94 -14.16
C ILE A 344 -9.18 24.65 -15.46
N PRO A 345 -8.26 25.51 -15.92
CA PRO A 345 -7.46 25.24 -17.11
C PRO A 345 -6.72 23.91 -17.02
N ALA A 346 -6.71 23.12 -18.10
CA ALA A 346 -6.01 21.82 -18.12
C ALA A 346 -4.51 21.95 -17.80
N SER A 347 -3.89 23.06 -18.21
CA SER A 347 -2.48 23.37 -17.91
C SER A 347 -2.19 23.52 -16.42
N SER A 348 -3.20 23.76 -15.57
CA SER A 348 -3.02 23.81 -14.11
C SER A 348 -2.79 22.44 -13.48
N PHE A 349 -3.03 21.35 -14.23
CA PHE A 349 -2.78 19.98 -13.80
C PHE A 349 -1.55 19.36 -14.48
N GLU A 350 -0.91 20.06 -15.41
CA GLU A 350 0.28 19.57 -16.09
C GLU A 350 1.49 19.71 -15.15
N MET A 351 2.23 18.63 -15.00
CA MET A 351 3.50 18.64 -14.26
C MET A 351 4.57 19.28 -15.15
N ASP A 352 5.19 20.36 -14.69
CA ASP A 352 6.32 20.97 -15.38
C ASP A 352 7.63 20.20 -15.12
N GLU A 353 8.69 20.52 -15.87
CA GLU A 353 9.99 19.84 -15.73
C GLU A 353 10.66 20.05 -14.36
N SER A 354 10.19 21.02 -13.56
CA SER A 354 10.60 21.29 -12.17
C SER A 354 9.76 20.53 -11.13
N GLY A 355 8.64 19.92 -11.55
CA GLY A 355 7.67 19.25 -10.69
C GLY A 355 7.00 20.13 -9.64
N GLY A 356 7.04 21.45 -9.83
CA GLY A 356 6.30 22.39 -9.02
C GLY A 356 5.21 23.00 -9.88
N ASN A 357 3.96 22.88 -9.47
CA ASN A 357 2.98 23.86 -9.92
C ASN A 357 3.39 25.18 -9.28
N ASP A 358 3.90 26.09 -10.11
CA ASP A 358 4.36 27.42 -9.76
C ASP A 358 3.17 28.29 -9.31
N HIS A 359 2.65 28.08 -8.09
CA HIS A 359 1.65 28.92 -7.42
C HIS A 359 1.81 28.97 -5.90
#